data_AF-A0A495VU16-F1
#
_entry.id   AF-A0A495VU16-F1
#
_cell.length_a   1.000
_cell.length_b   1.000
_cell.length_c   1.000
_cell.angle_alpha   90.00
_cell.angle_beta   90.00
_cell.angle_gamma   90.00
#
_symmetry.space_group_name_H-M   'P 1'
#
loop_
_entity.id
_entity.type
_entity.pdbx_description
1 polymer ?
#
loop_
_entity_poly.entity_id
_entity_poly.type
_entity_poly.pdbx_seq_one_letter_code
_entity_poly.pdbx_strand_id
1 'polypeptide(L)'
;MTWIEDPAFVADAPFGPQTLPYGVLPDGIAVRVGDQALPLRPLADHFGGLAELVAADNLNPLLAAGRPAWSELRARLVELVSATSAPRGGALVPITGAVLPFEVADYVDFYSSRHHAENVGRIFRPDGEPLLPNWTHLPVGYHGRAGTVVVSGTPVVRPHGQRRTSEGPVFGPSQRLDIEAEVGFVCGGPVASRLSPSRAVDHVFGVALVNDWSARDVQAWEYQPLGPFLGKSFATSVAAWITPLEAFAVARVTPPPLGNDVLPYLAEERPWGLDVRLEVEWNGEVVSRPPFREMSWTFAQQLAHLSANGATVRPGDLIASGTVSGPARDERGSFLELSWGGKEPVEVAGEQRTFLEDGDTVRITATAPGENGSVVGLAEVVGTIAPADAEG
;
A
#
# COMPACT_ATOMS: atom_id res chain seq x y z
N MET A 1 2.89 32.25 -6.42
CA MET A 1 3.03 32.33 -4.95
C MET A 1 1.70 31.92 -4.36
N THR A 2 1.70 30.89 -3.53
CA THR A 2 0.54 30.40 -2.78
C THR A 2 0.47 31.08 -1.42
N TRP A 3 -0.69 31.04 -0.76
CA TRP A 3 -0.86 31.42 0.65
C TRP A 3 -0.32 30.39 1.64
N ILE A 4 0.06 29.19 1.19
CA ILE A 4 0.66 28.14 2.01
C ILE A 4 2.15 28.45 2.20
N GLU A 5 2.50 28.90 3.41
CA GLU A 5 3.87 29.24 3.81
C GLU A 5 4.60 28.03 4.43
N ASP A 6 4.62 26.90 3.72
CA ASP A 6 5.37 25.70 4.10
C ASP A 6 6.51 25.46 3.07
N PRO A 7 7.79 25.45 3.48
CA PRO A 7 8.91 25.18 2.60
C PRO A 7 8.86 23.81 1.91
N ALA A 8 8.18 22.82 2.50
CA ALA A 8 7.99 21.49 1.92
C ALA A 8 6.84 21.45 0.90
N PHE A 9 6.00 22.50 0.81
CA PHE A 9 4.91 22.60 -0.15
C PHE A 9 5.38 23.19 -1.49
N VAL A 10 6.31 22.49 -2.14
CA VAL A 10 6.92 22.87 -3.43
C VAL A 10 6.85 21.72 -4.44
N ALA A 11 6.97 22.04 -5.73
CA ALA A 11 6.73 21.07 -6.81
C ALA A 11 7.76 19.93 -6.85
N ASP A 12 9.01 20.19 -6.47
CA ASP A 12 10.08 19.20 -6.39
C ASP A 12 10.09 18.41 -5.06
N ALA A 13 9.13 18.66 -4.18
CA ALA A 13 8.93 17.91 -2.93
C ALA A 13 7.75 16.92 -3.02
N PRO A 14 7.75 15.81 -2.26
CA PRO A 14 6.76 14.74 -2.38
C PRO A 14 5.31 15.16 -2.12
N PHE A 15 5.05 16.16 -1.27
CA PHE A 15 3.70 16.57 -0.88
C PHE A 15 3.34 17.99 -1.34
N GLY A 16 3.87 18.41 -2.49
CA GLY A 16 3.54 19.67 -3.14
C GLY A 16 2.14 19.73 -3.77
N PRO A 17 1.82 20.82 -4.49
CA PRO A 17 0.51 21.07 -5.10
C PRO A 17 0.02 19.98 -6.06
N GLN A 18 0.95 19.22 -6.65
CA GLN A 18 0.69 18.11 -7.57
C GLN A 18 0.21 16.82 -6.86
N THR A 19 0.43 16.67 -5.56
CA THR A 19 0.20 15.40 -4.86
C THR A 19 -1.18 15.41 -4.19
N LEU A 20 -1.38 16.30 -3.21
CA LEU A 20 -2.62 16.48 -2.44
C LEU A 20 -3.26 15.16 -1.93
N PRO A 21 -2.58 14.36 -1.08
CA PRO A 21 -3.15 13.17 -0.46
C PRO A 21 -4.31 13.48 0.49
N TYR A 22 -5.30 12.59 0.57
CA TYR A 22 -6.45 12.69 1.45
C TYR A 22 -6.26 11.83 2.71
N GLY A 23 -6.57 12.37 3.88
CA GLY A 23 -6.47 11.65 5.15
C GLY A 23 -7.52 12.12 6.15
N VAL A 24 -7.50 11.53 7.34
CA VAL A 24 -8.44 11.86 8.43
C VAL A 24 -7.65 12.19 9.68
N LEU A 25 -7.92 13.38 10.22
CA LEU A 25 -7.46 13.85 11.52
C LEU A 25 -8.63 13.77 12.52
N PRO A 26 -8.42 13.99 13.83
CA PRO A 26 -9.50 13.91 14.82
C PRO A 26 -10.74 14.77 14.51
N ASP A 27 -10.56 15.89 13.80
CA ASP A 27 -11.63 16.82 13.43
C ASP A 27 -12.26 16.54 12.04
N GLY A 28 -11.85 15.46 11.38
CA GLY A 28 -12.40 14.98 10.10
C GLY A 28 -11.40 14.98 8.95
N ILE A 29 -11.92 15.03 7.73
CA ILE A 29 -11.12 14.93 6.50
C ILE A 29 -10.18 16.13 6.36
N ALA A 30 -8.95 15.84 5.97
CA ALA A 30 -7.94 16.81 5.62
C ALA A 30 -7.18 16.41 4.35
N VAL A 31 -6.43 17.36 3.79
CA VAL A 31 -5.49 17.12 2.69
C VAL A 31 -4.08 17.47 3.16
N ARG A 32 -3.09 16.61 2.90
CA ARG A 32 -1.68 16.88 3.22
C ARG A 32 -1.09 17.90 2.25
N VAL A 33 -0.46 18.93 2.79
CA VAL A 33 0.20 20.01 2.04
C VAL A 33 1.56 20.28 2.68
N GLY A 34 2.62 19.75 2.07
CA GLY A 34 3.96 19.74 2.67
C GLY A 34 3.99 18.91 3.96
N ASP A 35 4.42 19.55 5.04
CA ASP A 35 4.50 18.99 6.40
C ASP A 35 3.27 19.33 7.25
N GLN A 36 2.30 20.04 6.68
CA GLN A 36 1.04 20.39 7.31
C GLN A 36 -0.15 19.67 6.68
N ALA A 37 -1.30 19.79 7.32
CA ALA A 37 -2.59 19.39 6.78
C ALA A 37 -3.53 20.59 6.65
N LEU A 38 -4.40 20.54 5.64
CA LEU A 38 -5.51 21.46 5.44
C LEU A 38 -6.83 20.74 5.77
N PRO A 39 -7.47 21.03 6.92
CA PRO A 39 -8.79 20.49 7.24
C PRO A 39 -9.85 20.98 6.26
N LEU A 40 -10.68 20.08 5.75
CA LEU A 40 -11.65 20.43 4.70
C LEU A 40 -13.02 20.86 5.25
N ARG A 41 -13.41 20.41 6.45
CA ARG A 41 -14.71 20.76 7.05
C ARG A 41 -14.94 22.27 7.18
N PRO A 42 -13.98 23.10 7.67
CA PRO A 42 -14.15 24.55 7.72
C PRO A 42 -14.24 25.22 6.33
N LEU A 43 -13.87 24.48 5.28
CA LEU A 43 -13.87 24.92 3.89
C LEU A 43 -15.03 24.36 3.08
N ALA A 44 -15.95 23.60 3.68
CA ALA A 44 -17.00 22.86 2.98
C ALA A 44 -17.81 23.73 2.00
N ASP A 45 -18.16 24.96 2.40
CA ASP A 45 -18.91 25.91 1.57
C ASP A 45 -18.19 26.28 0.25
N HIS A 46 -16.86 26.18 0.19
CA HIS A 46 -16.08 26.44 -1.04
C HIS A 46 -16.21 25.30 -2.07
N PHE A 47 -16.68 24.13 -1.65
CA PHE A 47 -16.80 22.95 -2.51
C PHE A 47 -18.22 22.70 -3.03
N GLY A 48 -19.18 23.59 -2.75
CA GLY A 48 -20.52 23.55 -3.32
C GLY A 48 -21.23 22.21 -3.10
N GLY A 49 -21.53 21.49 -4.19
CA GLY A 49 -22.22 20.19 -4.13
C GLY A 49 -21.43 19.07 -3.41
N LEU A 50 -20.15 19.28 -3.13
CA LEU A 50 -19.29 18.34 -2.41
C LEU A 50 -19.15 18.67 -0.91
N ALA A 51 -19.82 19.72 -0.43
CA ALA A 51 -19.70 20.21 0.95
C ALA A 51 -19.92 19.11 2.00
N GLU A 52 -20.97 18.29 1.84
CA GLU A 52 -21.26 17.20 2.77
C GLU A 52 -20.18 16.11 2.74
N LEU A 53 -19.59 15.84 1.57
CA LEU A 53 -18.56 14.79 1.41
C LEU A 53 -17.26 15.18 2.11
N VAL A 54 -16.83 16.44 1.97
CA VAL A 54 -15.58 16.93 2.58
C VAL A 54 -15.74 17.28 4.07
N ALA A 55 -16.98 17.47 4.52
CA ALA A 55 -17.33 17.66 5.93
C ALA A 55 -17.62 16.36 6.66
N ALA A 56 -17.47 15.19 6.03
CA ALA A 56 -17.67 13.90 6.69
C ALA A 56 -16.53 13.60 7.70
N ASP A 57 -16.78 12.61 8.56
CA ASP A 57 -15.83 12.20 9.60
C ASP A 57 -14.73 11.26 9.06
N ASN A 58 -14.98 10.60 7.92
CA ASN A 58 -14.04 9.71 7.23
C ASN A 58 -14.23 9.77 5.71
N LEU A 59 -13.36 9.12 4.93
CA LEU A 59 -13.41 9.16 3.48
C LEU A 59 -14.54 8.31 2.87
N ASN A 60 -15.27 7.47 3.62
CA ASN A 60 -16.23 6.52 3.03
C ASN A 60 -17.29 7.19 2.12
N PRO A 61 -17.93 8.31 2.50
CA PRO A 61 -18.88 8.98 1.61
C PRO A 61 -18.21 9.50 0.34
N LEU A 62 -16.99 10.03 0.46
CA LEU A 62 -16.19 10.47 -0.68
C LEU A 62 -15.83 9.28 -1.59
N LEU A 63 -15.38 8.16 -1.02
CA LEU A 63 -15.10 6.92 -1.77
C LEU A 63 -16.36 6.44 -2.50
N ALA A 64 -17.55 6.54 -1.91
CA ALA A 64 -18.79 6.14 -2.58
C ALA A 64 -19.20 7.06 -3.74
N ALA A 65 -18.82 8.35 -3.70
CA ALA A 65 -19.23 9.35 -4.69
C ALA A 65 -18.67 9.11 -6.10
N GLY A 66 -17.56 8.37 -6.21
CA GLY A 66 -16.98 7.98 -7.49
C GLY A 66 -16.18 9.07 -8.20
N ARG A 67 -15.53 8.65 -9.29
CA ARG A 67 -14.51 9.43 -10.00
C ARG A 67 -14.90 10.87 -10.37
N PRO A 68 -16.10 11.19 -10.88
CA PRO A 68 -16.45 12.57 -11.18
C PRO A 68 -16.32 13.52 -9.98
N ALA A 69 -16.78 13.07 -8.79
CA ALA A 69 -16.67 13.85 -7.57
C ALA A 69 -15.21 13.99 -7.09
N TRP A 70 -14.40 12.94 -7.25
CA TRP A 70 -12.98 12.97 -6.89
C TRP A 70 -12.19 13.94 -7.78
N SER A 71 -12.42 13.90 -9.10
CA SER A 71 -11.78 14.81 -10.05
C SER A 71 -12.20 16.26 -9.81
N GLU A 72 -13.50 16.50 -9.54
CA GLU A 72 -13.98 17.84 -9.20
C GLU A 72 -13.35 18.35 -7.90
N LEU A 73 -13.35 17.53 -6.84
CA LEU A 73 -12.72 17.89 -5.56
C LEU A 73 -11.24 18.22 -5.74
N ARG A 74 -10.49 17.38 -6.47
CA ARG A 74 -9.07 17.61 -6.73
C ARG A 74 -8.84 18.92 -7.49
N ALA A 75 -9.63 19.20 -8.52
CA ALA A 75 -9.52 20.47 -9.26
C ALA A 75 -9.76 21.68 -8.34
N ARG A 76 -10.79 21.63 -7.49
CA ARG A 76 -11.07 22.67 -6.49
C ARG A 76 -9.96 22.83 -5.46
N LEU A 77 -9.38 21.73 -5.00
CA LEU A 77 -8.25 21.75 -4.08
C LEU A 77 -7.02 22.39 -4.73
N VAL A 78 -6.70 22.04 -5.98
CA VAL A 78 -5.60 22.65 -6.73
C VAL A 78 -5.81 24.16 -6.87
N GLU A 79 -7.01 24.62 -7.21
CA GLU A 79 -7.36 26.05 -7.25
C GLU A 79 -7.14 26.71 -5.88
N LEU A 80 -7.63 26.09 -4.80
CA LEU A 80 -7.58 26.61 -3.44
C LEU A 80 -6.15 26.72 -2.91
N VAL A 81 -5.32 25.67 -3.08
CA VAL A 81 -3.92 25.67 -2.62
C VAL A 81 -3.00 26.47 -3.52
N SER A 82 -3.43 26.84 -4.72
CA SER A 82 -2.65 27.70 -5.63
C SER A 82 -3.00 29.19 -5.51
N ALA A 83 -4.05 29.54 -4.75
CA ALA A 83 -4.48 30.91 -4.53
C ALA A 83 -3.41 31.75 -3.79
N THR A 84 -3.42 33.06 -4.00
CA THR A 84 -2.46 33.98 -3.35
C THR A 84 -2.82 34.38 -1.92
N SER A 85 -4.08 34.14 -1.51
CA SER A 85 -4.59 34.45 -0.18
C SER A 85 -5.40 33.27 0.35
N ALA A 86 -5.31 33.03 1.65
CA ALA A 86 -6.08 31.97 2.29
C ALA A 86 -7.60 32.20 2.12
N PRO A 87 -8.37 31.16 1.76
CA PRO A 87 -9.82 31.26 1.74
C PRO A 87 -10.36 31.42 3.17
N ARG A 88 -11.58 31.93 3.32
CA ARG A 88 -12.26 31.99 4.62
C ARG A 88 -12.36 30.57 5.21
N GLY A 89 -11.84 30.37 6.42
CA GLY A 89 -11.76 29.07 7.08
C GLY A 89 -10.51 28.24 6.75
N GLY A 90 -9.67 28.71 5.83
CA GLY A 90 -8.41 28.07 5.46
C GLY A 90 -7.34 28.30 6.51
N ALA A 91 -7.03 27.26 7.27
CA ALA A 91 -5.94 27.25 8.23
C ALA A 91 -5.20 25.91 8.12
N LEU A 92 -3.88 25.98 8.18
CA LEU A 92 -3.03 24.79 8.22
C LEU A 92 -2.87 24.32 9.66
N VAL A 93 -2.82 23.00 9.84
CA VAL A 93 -2.62 22.37 11.15
C VAL A 93 -1.48 21.36 11.08
N PRO A 94 -0.77 21.12 12.19
CA PRO A 94 0.21 20.03 12.27
C PRO A 94 -0.45 18.68 12.05
N ILE A 95 0.24 17.78 11.33
CA ILE A 95 -0.20 16.40 11.15
C ILE A 95 -0.01 15.64 12.47
N THR A 96 -1.06 15.56 13.28
CA THR A 96 -1.05 14.87 14.58
C THR A 96 -2.33 14.06 14.75
N GLY A 97 -2.20 12.82 15.23
CA GLY A 97 -3.35 11.95 15.49
C GLY A 97 -4.10 11.48 14.24
N ALA A 98 -3.41 11.35 13.10
CA ALA A 98 -4.02 10.79 11.90
C ALA A 98 -4.50 9.35 12.16
N VAL A 99 -5.70 9.03 11.66
CA VAL A 99 -6.35 7.73 11.85
C VAL A 99 -6.51 7.00 10.52
N LEU A 100 -6.94 5.73 10.55
CA LEU A 100 -7.26 4.99 9.32
C LEU A 100 -8.36 5.76 8.55
N PRO A 101 -8.11 6.20 7.31
CA PRO A 101 -8.94 7.24 6.71
C PRO A 101 -10.27 6.73 6.14
N PHE A 102 -10.46 5.41 6.07
CA PHE A 102 -11.69 4.77 5.62
C PHE A 102 -11.88 3.42 6.34
N GLU A 103 -13.11 2.91 6.31
CA GLU A 103 -13.39 1.54 6.72
C GLU A 103 -12.96 0.58 5.61
N VAL A 104 -12.04 -0.34 5.94
CA VAL A 104 -11.61 -1.38 4.99
C VAL A 104 -12.73 -2.41 4.86
N ALA A 105 -13.48 -2.33 3.77
CA ALA A 105 -14.68 -3.14 3.56
C ALA A 105 -14.34 -4.62 3.26
N ASP A 106 -13.32 -4.83 2.42
CA ASP A 106 -12.63 -6.11 2.23
C ASP A 106 -11.15 -5.82 1.94
N TYR A 107 -10.29 -6.80 2.23
CA TYR A 107 -8.87 -6.74 1.92
C TYR A 107 -8.47 -7.94 1.06
N VAL A 108 -7.86 -7.70 -0.09
CA VAL A 108 -7.30 -8.73 -0.96
C VAL A 108 -5.83 -8.43 -1.18
N ASP A 109 -5.00 -9.43 -0.95
CA ASP A 109 -3.57 -9.34 -1.20
C ASP A 109 -3.20 -10.18 -2.42
N PHE A 110 -2.49 -9.57 -3.37
CA PHE A 110 -2.06 -10.21 -4.60
C PHE A 110 -0.64 -10.74 -4.48
N TYR A 111 -0.15 -11.38 -5.52
CA TYR A 111 1.19 -11.96 -5.55
C TYR A 111 1.89 -11.62 -6.87
N SER A 112 1.96 -10.33 -7.18
CA SER A 112 2.13 -9.86 -8.57
C SER A 112 3.56 -9.46 -8.96
N SER A 113 4.53 -9.51 -8.05
CA SER A 113 5.95 -9.35 -8.38
C SER A 113 6.54 -10.69 -8.82
N ARG A 114 7.06 -10.74 -10.05
CA ARG A 114 7.76 -11.94 -10.55
C ARG A 114 9.00 -12.25 -9.73
N HIS A 115 9.78 -11.21 -9.41
CA HIS A 115 11.02 -11.38 -8.64
C HIS A 115 10.75 -11.96 -7.26
N HIS A 116 9.74 -11.44 -6.56
CA HIS A 116 9.33 -11.98 -5.28
C HIS A 116 8.87 -13.44 -5.41
N ALA A 117 7.98 -13.71 -6.37
CA ALA A 117 7.45 -15.04 -6.62
C ALA A 117 8.56 -16.07 -6.90
N GLU A 118 9.54 -15.69 -7.72
CA GLU A 118 10.68 -16.53 -8.03
C GLU A 118 11.64 -16.70 -6.85
N ASN A 119 11.92 -15.65 -6.08
CA ASN A 119 12.78 -15.70 -4.90
C ASN A 119 12.21 -16.64 -3.85
N VAL A 120 10.94 -16.48 -3.50
CA VAL A 120 10.22 -17.37 -2.57
C VAL A 120 10.22 -18.80 -3.10
N GLY A 121 9.98 -18.99 -4.40
CA GLY A 121 10.10 -20.28 -5.06
C GLY A 121 11.47 -20.94 -4.85
N ARG A 122 12.56 -20.21 -5.10
CA ARG A 122 13.95 -20.70 -4.92
C ARG A 122 14.30 -20.97 -3.46
N ILE A 123 13.77 -20.17 -2.53
CA ILE A 123 14.02 -20.35 -1.08
C ILE A 123 13.36 -21.64 -0.57
N PHE A 124 12.10 -21.89 -0.94
CA PHE A 124 11.34 -23.02 -0.43
C PHE A 124 11.45 -24.30 -1.29
N ARG A 125 11.75 -24.16 -2.58
CA ARG A 125 11.87 -25.26 -3.57
C ARG A 125 13.14 -25.06 -4.40
N PRO A 126 14.34 -25.16 -3.80
CA PRO A 126 15.61 -24.83 -4.48
C PRO A 126 15.89 -25.68 -5.72
N ASP A 127 15.38 -26.91 -5.75
CA ASP A 127 15.59 -27.86 -6.85
C ASP A 127 14.43 -27.86 -7.87
N GLY A 128 13.43 -26.98 -7.72
CA GLY A 128 12.23 -26.95 -8.56
C GLY A 128 12.11 -25.68 -9.41
N GLU A 129 11.16 -25.71 -10.34
CA GLU A 129 10.75 -24.49 -11.05
C GLU A 129 10.22 -23.46 -10.03
N PRO A 130 10.75 -22.22 -10.04
CA PRO A 130 10.47 -21.27 -8.99
C PRO A 130 9.03 -20.75 -9.06
N LEU A 131 8.51 -20.54 -10.27
CA LEU A 131 7.13 -20.13 -10.52
C LEU A 131 6.21 -21.33 -10.69
N LEU A 132 5.02 -21.24 -10.11
CA LEU A 132 3.94 -22.18 -10.40
C LEU A 132 3.31 -21.86 -11.76
N PRO A 133 2.79 -22.87 -12.50
CA PRO A 133 2.33 -22.68 -13.88
C PRO A 133 1.25 -21.60 -14.05
N ASN A 134 0.36 -21.43 -13.07
CA ASN A 134 -0.74 -20.48 -13.14
C ASN A 134 -0.31 -19.01 -13.02
N TRP A 135 0.87 -18.74 -12.44
CA TRP A 135 1.28 -17.40 -12.05
C TRP A 135 1.37 -16.42 -13.24
N THR A 136 1.78 -16.91 -14.42
CA THR A 136 1.89 -16.09 -15.62
C THR A 136 0.58 -15.99 -16.42
N HIS A 137 -0.48 -16.69 -15.99
CA HIS A 137 -1.78 -16.70 -16.66
C HIS A 137 -2.87 -15.90 -15.95
N LEU A 138 -2.73 -15.67 -14.64
CA LEU A 138 -3.64 -14.85 -13.84
C LEU A 138 -2.89 -14.18 -12.67
N PRO A 139 -3.34 -12.99 -12.22
CA PRO A 139 -2.81 -12.37 -11.01
C PRO A 139 -3.30 -13.15 -9.79
N VAL A 140 -2.47 -14.07 -9.30
CA VAL A 140 -2.76 -14.86 -8.10
C VAL A 140 -2.94 -13.92 -6.91
N GLY A 141 -3.93 -14.17 -6.06
CA GLY A 141 -4.17 -13.44 -4.83
C GLY A 141 -5.04 -14.24 -3.86
N TYR A 142 -5.20 -13.73 -2.65
CA TYR A 142 -5.99 -14.34 -1.58
C TYR A 142 -6.71 -13.25 -0.77
N HIS A 143 -7.78 -13.65 -0.07
CA HIS A 143 -8.49 -12.74 0.82
C HIS A 143 -7.69 -12.56 2.11
N GLY A 144 -7.30 -11.31 2.39
CA GLY A 144 -6.68 -10.91 3.64
C GLY A 144 -7.69 -10.63 4.75
N ARG A 145 -7.21 -10.17 5.91
CA ARG A 145 -8.06 -9.85 7.06
C ARG A 145 -8.27 -8.35 7.20
N ALA A 146 -9.40 -7.85 6.68
CA ALA A 146 -9.75 -6.43 6.74
C ALA A 146 -9.76 -5.85 8.18
N GLY A 147 -10.30 -6.60 9.15
CA GLY A 147 -10.44 -6.14 10.54
C GLY A 147 -9.13 -5.96 11.32
N THR A 148 -7.99 -6.30 10.74
CA THR A 148 -6.65 -6.11 11.33
C THR A 148 -5.77 -5.23 10.45
N VAL A 149 -6.38 -4.49 9.52
CA VAL A 149 -5.72 -3.41 8.81
C VAL A 149 -5.68 -2.18 9.74
N VAL A 150 -4.49 -1.69 10.02
CA VAL A 150 -4.23 -0.61 10.97
C VAL A 150 -3.48 0.54 10.31
N VAL A 151 -3.65 1.76 10.85
CA VAL A 151 -2.93 2.93 10.34
C VAL A 151 -1.44 2.88 10.74
N SER A 152 -0.59 3.45 9.88
CA SER A 152 0.83 3.74 10.15
C SER A 152 1.06 4.28 11.56
N GLY A 153 2.10 3.78 12.23
CA GLY A 153 2.47 4.12 13.61
C GLY A 153 1.83 3.23 14.67
N THR A 154 0.85 2.40 14.32
CA THR A 154 0.29 1.39 15.25
C THR A 154 1.37 0.34 15.59
N PRO A 155 1.66 0.07 16.87
CA PRO A 155 2.58 -1.01 17.26
C PRO A 155 2.10 -2.37 16.76
N VAL A 156 3.04 -3.21 16.33
CA VAL A 156 2.76 -4.55 15.80
C VAL A 156 3.18 -5.57 16.85
N VAL A 157 2.20 -6.16 17.52
CA VAL A 157 2.46 -7.20 18.53
C VAL A 157 2.94 -8.47 17.83
N ARG A 158 4.10 -8.99 18.24
CA ARG A 158 4.60 -10.28 17.74
C ARG A 158 3.55 -11.37 17.97
N PRO A 159 3.07 -12.05 16.92
CA PRO A 159 1.99 -13.02 17.07
C PRO A 159 2.49 -14.31 17.72
N HIS A 160 1.63 -14.91 18.53
CA HIS A 160 1.73 -16.32 18.89
C HIS A 160 1.14 -17.18 17.77
N GLY A 161 1.71 -18.36 17.56
CA GLY A 161 1.16 -19.32 16.60
C GLY A 161 1.77 -20.70 16.71
N GLN A 162 1.15 -21.66 16.01
CA GLN A 162 1.74 -22.98 15.86
C GLN A 162 2.87 -22.96 14.85
N ARG A 163 3.98 -23.61 15.18
CA ARG A 163 5.16 -23.70 14.32
C ARG A 163 5.68 -25.12 14.31
N ARG A 164 6.18 -25.55 13.16
CA ARG A 164 6.74 -26.89 12.99
C ARG A 164 8.14 -26.98 13.60
N THR A 165 8.39 -28.02 14.39
CA THR A 165 9.73 -28.42 14.83
C THR A 165 10.03 -29.87 14.44
N SER A 166 11.24 -30.35 14.75
CA SER A 166 11.60 -31.77 14.58
C SER A 166 10.84 -32.71 15.53
N GLU A 167 10.37 -32.21 16.67
CA GLU A 167 9.70 -33.01 17.71
C GLU A 167 8.16 -32.94 17.63
N GLY A 168 7.62 -32.11 16.73
CA GLY A 168 6.19 -31.85 16.58
C GLY A 168 5.88 -30.35 16.51
N PRO A 169 4.61 -29.96 16.34
CA PRO A 169 4.23 -28.56 16.40
C PRO A 169 4.36 -28.03 17.83
N VAL A 170 4.86 -26.81 17.98
CA VAL A 170 4.89 -26.06 19.23
C VAL A 170 4.06 -24.78 19.09
N PHE A 171 3.47 -24.32 20.18
CA PHE A 171 2.80 -23.02 20.24
C PHE A 171 3.71 -22.00 20.95
N GLY A 172 3.72 -20.75 20.48
CA GLY A 172 4.50 -19.68 21.09
C GLY A 172 4.74 -18.49 20.14
N PRO A 173 5.50 -17.47 20.57
CA PRO A 173 5.81 -16.30 19.75
C PRO A 173 6.54 -16.67 18.45
N SER A 174 6.18 -16.04 17.33
CA SER A 174 6.90 -16.19 16.06
C SER A 174 8.38 -15.85 16.19
N GLN A 175 9.24 -16.69 15.61
CA GLN A 175 10.70 -16.53 15.51
C GLN A 175 11.14 -15.95 14.17
N ARG A 176 10.22 -15.80 13.20
CA ARG A 176 10.52 -15.34 11.85
C ARG A 176 9.51 -14.29 11.42
N LEU A 177 9.46 -13.20 12.18
CA LEU A 177 8.61 -12.05 11.89
C LEU A 177 9.25 -11.18 10.80
N ASP A 178 8.45 -10.76 9.83
CA ASP A 178 8.92 -10.16 8.60
C ASP A 178 7.98 -9.06 8.12
N ILE A 179 8.48 -8.25 7.19
CA ILE A 179 7.69 -7.29 6.42
C ILE A 179 7.35 -7.83 5.03
N GLU A 180 6.38 -7.18 4.40
CA GLU A 180 6.19 -7.21 2.96
C GLU A 180 5.94 -5.78 2.49
N ALA A 181 6.91 -5.21 1.77
CA ALA A 181 6.80 -3.86 1.24
C ALA A 181 5.87 -3.84 0.03
N GLU A 182 4.74 -3.12 0.15
CA GLU A 182 3.64 -3.18 -0.80
C GLU A 182 3.04 -1.82 -1.15
N VAL A 183 2.32 -1.80 -2.28
CA VAL A 183 1.49 -0.67 -2.69
C VAL A 183 0.04 -1.14 -2.75
N GLY A 184 -0.80 -0.44 -2.00
CA GLY A 184 -2.24 -0.66 -1.95
C GLY A 184 -3.01 0.33 -2.80
N PHE A 185 -4.14 -0.14 -3.33
CA PHE A 185 -5.10 0.64 -4.10
C PHE A 185 -6.44 0.64 -3.37
N VAL A 186 -6.92 1.84 -3.03
CA VAL A 186 -8.18 2.04 -2.32
C VAL A 186 -9.31 2.14 -3.34
N CYS A 187 -10.26 1.23 -3.26
CA CYS A 187 -11.38 1.16 -4.19
C CYS A 187 -12.51 2.13 -3.82
N GLY A 188 -13.27 2.53 -4.84
CA GLY A 188 -14.36 3.49 -4.74
C GLY A 188 -15.38 3.38 -5.87
N GLY A 189 -16.30 4.35 -5.88
CA GLY A 189 -17.36 4.47 -6.87
C GLY A 189 -18.52 3.49 -6.65
N PRO A 190 -19.47 3.44 -7.58
CA PRO A 190 -20.60 2.52 -7.49
C PRO A 190 -20.13 1.07 -7.36
N VAL A 191 -20.83 0.26 -6.56
CA VAL A 191 -20.55 -1.17 -6.48
C VAL A 191 -20.61 -1.79 -7.88
N ALA A 192 -19.55 -2.50 -8.26
CA ALA A 192 -19.42 -3.07 -9.59
C ALA A 192 -18.94 -4.52 -9.53
N SER A 193 -19.20 -5.27 -10.60
CA SER A 193 -18.70 -6.64 -10.79
C SER A 193 -18.29 -6.83 -12.25
N ARG A 194 -17.47 -7.84 -12.54
CA ARG A 194 -16.97 -8.18 -13.89
C ARG A 194 -16.38 -6.97 -14.61
N LEU A 195 -15.47 -6.28 -13.93
CA LEU A 195 -14.77 -5.13 -14.50
C LEU A 195 -13.80 -5.60 -15.59
N SER A 196 -13.75 -4.86 -16.69
CA SER A 196 -12.58 -4.89 -17.57
C SER A 196 -11.44 -4.09 -16.93
N PRO A 197 -10.17 -4.33 -17.30
CA PRO A 197 -9.06 -3.51 -16.83
C PRO A 197 -9.27 -2.02 -17.11
N SER A 198 -9.85 -1.67 -18.25
CA SER A 198 -10.17 -0.28 -18.60
C SER A 198 -11.18 0.37 -17.65
N ARG A 199 -12.16 -0.39 -17.14
CA ARG A 199 -13.15 0.09 -16.18
C ARG A 199 -12.67 0.05 -14.74
N ALA A 200 -11.74 -0.85 -14.41
CA ALA A 200 -11.16 -0.95 -13.06
C ALA A 200 -10.56 0.38 -12.58
N VAL A 201 -9.99 1.16 -13.49
CA VAL A 201 -9.42 2.49 -13.22
C VAL A 201 -10.44 3.44 -12.59
N ASP A 202 -11.71 3.38 -13.02
CA ASP A 202 -12.77 4.26 -12.49
C ASP A 202 -13.20 3.88 -11.07
N HIS A 203 -12.75 2.71 -10.59
CA HIS A 203 -13.04 2.17 -9.26
C HIS A 203 -11.86 2.26 -8.30
N VAL A 204 -10.77 2.95 -8.66
CA VAL A 204 -9.63 3.19 -7.76
C VAL A 204 -9.56 4.68 -7.42
N PHE A 205 -9.81 5.00 -6.15
CA PHE A 205 -9.73 6.36 -5.62
C PHE A 205 -8.28 6.85 -5.54
N GLY A 206 -7.40 6.00 -4.98
CA GLY A 206 -6.02 6.37 -4.80
C GLY A 206 -5.14 5.23 -4.31
N VAL A 207 -3.91 5.59 -3.97
CA VAL A 207 -2.79 4.71 -3.73
C VAL A 207 -2.20 5.00 -2.36
N ALA A 208 -1.84 3.95 -1.62
CA ALA A 208 -1.21 4.04 -0.30
C ALA A 208 -0.10 2.99 -0.17
N LEU A 209 0.88 3.24 0.70
CA LEU A 209 1.83 2.19 1.08
C LEU A 209 1.19 1.22 2.07
N VAL A 210 1.55 -0.05 1.92
CA VAL A 210 1.08 -1.15 2.75
C VAL A 210 2.31 -1.93 3.25
N ASN A 211 2.26 -2.36 4.50
CA ASN A 211 3.18 -3.37 5.03
C ASN A 211 2.36 -4.57 5.52
N ASP A 212 2.45 -5.69 4.80
CA ASP A 212 1.75 -6.92 5.15
C ASP A 212 2.62 -7.80 6.06
N TRP A 213 2.57 -7.50 7.36
CA TRP A 213 3.40 -8.16 8.36
C TRP A 213 3.20 -9.67 8.35
N SER A 214 4.31 -10.39 8.42
CA SER A 214 4.31 -11.83 8.12
C SER A 214 5.07 -12.64 9.16
N ALA A 215 4.40 -13.59 9.80
CA ALA A 215 5.02 -14.60 10.67
C ALA A 215 5.34 -15.86 9.83
N ARG A 216 6.54 -15.88 9.24
CA ARG A 216 6.93 -16.87 8.20
C ARG A 216 6.93 -18.30 8.67
N ASP A 217 7.25 -18.52 9.94
CA ASP A 217 7.28 -19.83 10.59
C ASP A 217 5.88 -20.39 10.88
N VAL A 218 4.94 -19.52 11.27
CA VAL A 218 3.52 -19.87 11.39
C VAL A 218 2.93 -20.14 10.01
N GLN A 219 3.16 -19.23 9.07
CA GLN A 219 2.68 -19.34 7.68
C GLN A 219 3.15 -20.65 7.03
N ALA A 220 4.43 -20.98 7.14
CA ALA A 220 4.98 -22.19 6.52
C ALA A 220 4.36 -23.49 7.06
N TRP A 221 3.85 -23.49 8.29
CA TRP A 221 3.17 -24.65 8.88
C TRP A 221 1.70 -24.75 8.45
N GLU A 222 0.99 -23.63 8.36
CA GLU A 222 -0.46 -23.63 8.15
C GLU A 222 -0.91 -23.58 6.68
N TYR A 223 -0.09 -23.01 5.77
CA TYR A 223 -0.63 -22.49 4.52
C TYR A 223 -1.11 -23.56 3.53
N GLN A 224 -0.69 -24.81 3.70
CA GLN A 224 -1.12 -25.89 2.82
C GLN A 224 -2.37 -26.58 3.37
N PRO A 225 -3.44 -26.75 2.57
CA PRO A 225 -3.58 -26.35 1.16
C PRO A 225 -4.31 -25.00 0.95
N LEU A 226 -4.71 -24.31 2.02
CA LEU A 226 -5.74 -23.26 1.96
C LEU A 226 -5.20 -21.83 1.75
N GLY A 227 -3.88 -21.66 1.73
CA GLY A 227 -3.22 -20.36 1.62
C GLY A 227 -2.87 -19.74 2.98
N PRO A 228 -2.22 -18.57 2.99
CA PRO A 228 -1.83 -17.86 4.22
C PRO A 228 -3.05 -17.50 5.09
N PHE A 229 -2.90 -17.59 6.42
CA PHE A 229 -3.98 -17.27 7.35
C PHE A 229 -3.46 -16.54 8.61
N LEU A 230 -3.12 -17.24 9.69
CA LEU A 230 -2.62 -16.62 10.93
C LEU A 230 -1.20 -16.06 10.79
N GLY A 231 -0.44 -16.55 9.82
CA GLY A 231 0.85 -16.00 9.44
C GLY A 231 0.78 -14.58 8.87
N LYS A 232 -0.43 -14.05 8.60
CA LYS A 232 -0.68 -12.72 8.00
C LYS A 232 -1.69 -11.90 8.80
N SER A 233 -2.81 -12.51 9.18
CA SER A 233 -4.00 -11.84 9.72
C SER A 233 -3.85 -11.18 11.10
N PHE A 234 -2.65 -11.11 11.68
CA PHE A 234 -2.42 -10.45 12.97
C PHE A 234 -2.27 -8.92 12.82
N ALA A 235 -1.70 -8.44 11.72
CA ALA A 235 -1.60 -7.01 11.42
C ALA A 235 -1.23 -6.77 9.95
N THR A 236 -1.89 -5.80 9.32
CA THR A 236 -1.45 -5.18 8.07
C THR A 236 -1.44 -3.67 8.29
N SER A 237 -0.32 -2.98 8.06
CA SER A 237 -0.26 -1.53 8.25
C SER A 237 -0.47 -0.80 6.93
N VAL A 238 -1.18 0.33 6.94
CA VAL A 238 -1.43 1.17 5.77
C VAL A 238 -1.11 2.63 6.08
N ALA A 239 -0.55 3.34 5.11
CA ALA A 239 -0.29 4.78 5.22
C ALA A 239 -1.57 5.58 5.56
N ALA A 240 -1.43 6.62 6.38
CA ALA A 240 -2.57 7.41 6.85
C ALA A 240 -3.18 8.34 5.79
N TRP A 241 -2.48 8.53 4.67
CA TRP A 241 -2.89 9.44 3.60
C TRP A 241 -2.92 8.72 2.26
N ILE A 242 -4.02 8.87 1.53
CA ILE A 242 -4.28 8.23 0.25
C ILE A 242 -3.98 9.21 -0.87
N THR A 243 -2.92 8.95 -1.64
CA THR A 243 -2.55 9.79 -2.78
C THR A 243 -3.51 9.48 -3.94
N PRO A 244 -4.25 10.46 -4.49
CA PRO A 244 -5.20 10.20 -5.56
C PRO A 244 -4.53 9.59 -6.78
N LEU A 245 -5.21 8.65 -7.45
CA LEU A 245 -4.67 7.97 -8.63
C LEU A 245 -4.28 8.97 -9.74
N GLU A 246 -5.01 10.08 -9.85
CA GLU A 246 -4.75 11.16 -10.82
C GLU A 246 -3.37 11.83 -10.64
N ALA A 247 -2.77 11.78 -9.45
CA ALA A 247 -1.41 12.29 -9.25
C ALA A 247 -0.35 11.48 -10.03
N PHE A 248 -0.65 10.22 -10.38
CA PHE A 248 0.27 9.31 -11.06
C PHE A 248 0.12 9.32 -12.59
N ALA A 249 -0.57 10.31 -13.16
CA ALA A 249 -0.89 10.35 -14.60
C ALA A 249 0.34 10.19 -15.52
N VAL A 250 1.48 10.76 -15.13
CA VAL A 250 2.76 10.68 -15.87
C VAL A 250 3.73 9.63 -15.33
N ALA A 251 3.42 9.00 -14.20
CA ALA A 251 4.21 7.90 -13.64
C ALA A 251 3.88 6.55 -14.30
N ARG A 252 2.98 6.53 -15.28
CA ARG A 252 2.59 5.29 -15.97
C ARG A 252 3.73 4.73 -16.79
N VAL A 253 3.97 3.43 -16.64
CA VAL A 253 4.96 2.66 -17.39
C VAL A 253 4.37 1.37 -17.93
N THR A 254 5.02 0.80 -18.95
CA THR A 254 4.72 -0.55 -19.41
C THR A 254 5.28 -1.55 -18.40
N PRO A 255 4.46 -2.46 -17.82
CA PRO A 255 4.95 -3.49 -16.91
C PRO A 255 5.85 -4.50 -17.65
N PRO A 256 6.74 -5.21 -16.94
CA PRO A 256 7.55 -6.26 -17.54
C PRO A 256 6.68 -7.35 -18.22
N PRO A 257 7.15 -7.95 -19.33
CA PRO A 257 6.41 -8.99 -20.01
C PRO A 257 6.29 -10.27 -19.16
N LEU A 258 5.10 -10.87 -19.14
CA LEU A 258 4.85 -12.13 -18.43
C LEU A 258 5.52 -13.35 -19.10
N GLY A 259 5.77 -13.26 -20.41
CA GLY A 259 6.36 -14.34 -21.22
C GLY A 259 5.34 -15.24 -21.93
N ASN A 260 4.03 -14.95 -21.80
CA ASN A 260 2.95 -15.58 -22.55
C ASN A 260 1.85 -14.55 -22.84
N ASP A 261 0.97 -14.89 -23.80
CA ASP A 261 -0.23 -14.12 -24.07
C ASP A 261 -1.19 -14.20 -22.88
N VAL A 262 -1.77 -13.06 -22.52
CA VAL A 262 -2.86 -12.97 -21.54
C VAL A 262 -4.20 -13.23 -22.23
N LEU A 263 -5.15 -13.82 -21.50
CA LEU A 263 -6.52 -13.98 -21.99
C LEU A 263 -7.19 -12.61 -22.21
N PRO A 264 -8.15 -12.48 -23.15
CA PRO A 264 -8.73 -11.19 -23.52
C PRO A 264 -9.32 -10.37 -22.36
N TYR A 265 -9.81 -11.01 -21.30
CA TYR A 265 -10.39 -10.30 -20.15
C TYR A 265 -9.35 -9.56 -19.28
N LEU A 266 -8.06 -9.89 -19.43
CA LEU A 266 -6.92 -9.23 -18.76
C LEU A 266 -6.11 -8.35 -19.71
N ALA A 267 -6.51 -8.26 -20.98
CA ALA A 267 -5.82 -7.42 -21.95
C ALA A 267 -6.06 -5.93 -21.64
N GLU A 268 -4.96 -5.18 -21.53
CA GLU A 268 -5.00 -3.73 -21.36
C GLU A 268 -4.65 -3.04 -22.68
N GLU A 269 -5.49 -2.11 -23.12
CA GLU A 269 -5.16 -1.23 -24.25
C GLU A 269 -4.04 -0.24 -23.90
N ARG A 270 -4.03 0.22 -22.65
CA ARG A 270 -3.05 1.16 -22.10
C ARG A 270 -2.64 0.68 -20.70
N PRO A 271 -1.47 0.06 -20.54
CA PRO A 271 -1.06 -0.54 -19.28
C PRO A 271 -1.00 0.45 -18.10
N TRP A 272 -1.30 -0.05 -16.91
CA TRP A 272 -1.25 0.68 -15.64
C TRP A 272 -0.09 0.25 -14.72
N GLY A 273 1.07 -0.07 -15.30
CA GLY A 273 2.30 -0.09 -14.50
C GLY A 273 2.62 1.32 -13.98
N LEU A 274 3.28 1.43 -12.81
CA LEU A 274 3.64 2.72 -12.21
C LEU A 274 5.14 2.77 -11.85
N ASP A 275 5.83 3.86 -12.18
CA ASP A 275 7.19 4.18 -11.74
C ASP A 275 7.17 4.74 -10.32
N VAL A 276 6.87 3.87 -9.35
CA VAL A 276 6.97 4.19 -7.92
C VAL A 276 8.25 3.55 -7.37
N ARG A 277 9.06 4.34 -6.67
CA ARG A 277 10.31 3.90 -6.02
C ARG A 277 10.07 3.83 -4.53
N LEU A 278 10.15 2.62 -3.97
CA LEU A 278 10.02 2.39 -2.54
C LEU A 278 11.41 2.49 -1.90
N GLU A 279 11.44 2.87 -0.63
CA GLU A 279 12.60 2.77 0.24
C GLU A 279 12.16 2.17 1.58
N VAL A 280 12.87 1.13 2.01
CA VAL A 280 12.63 0.40 3.26
C VAL A 280 13.77 0.69 4.23
N GLU A 281 13.43 1.34 5.34
CA GLU A 281 14.31 1.59 6.48
C GLU A 281 14.04 0.57 7.59
N TRP A 282 15.09 -0.03 8.14
CA TRP A 282 15.08 -0.85 9.35
C TRP A 282 15.93 -0.16 10.42
N ASN A 283 15.31 0.24 11.54
CA ASN A 283 15.96 0.98 12.62
C ASN A 283 16.70 2.26 12.16
N GLY A 284 16.14 2.93 11.15
CA GLY A 284 16.68 4.16 10.57
C GLY A 284 17.78 3.95 9.51
N GLU A 285 18.13 2.71 9.18
CA GLU A 285 19.05 2.39 8.09
C GLU A 285 18.29 1.87 6.87
N VAL A 286 18.58 2.40 5.68
CA VAL A 286 17.97 1.93 4.44
C VAL A 286 18.56 0.57 4.05
N VAL A 287 17.73 -0.47 4.07
CA VAL A 287 18.14 -1.85 3.77
C VAL A 287 17.70 -2.32 2.38
N SER A 288 16.70 -1.66 1.77
CA SER A 288 16.20 -2.02 0.44
C SER A 288 15.50 -0.86 -0.27
N ARG A 289 15.53 -0.88 -1.60
CA ARG A 289 14.82 0.07 -2.48
C ARG A 289 14.03 -0.66 -3.58
N PRO A 290 12.88 -1.29 -3.24
CA PRO A 290 12.13 -2.06 -4.23
C PRO A 290 11.52 -1.19 -5.34
N PRO A 291 11.69 -1.55 -6.62
CA PRO A 291 11.12 -0.82 -7.74
C PRO A 291 9.72 -1.33 -8.11
N PHE A 292 8.66 -0.55 -7.82
CA PHE A 292 7.29 -0.94 -8.17
C PHE A 292 7.05 -1.07 -9.69
N ARG A 293 7.87 -0.39 -10.50
CA ARG A 293 7.85 -0.55 -11.96
C ARG A 293 8.12 -1.99 -12.44
N GLU A 294 8.67 -2.86 -11.59
CA GLU A 294 8.94 -4.27 -11.91
C GLU A 294 7.75 -5.20 -11.58
N MET A 295 6.62 -4.66 -11.09
CA MET A 295 5.39 -5.43 -10.91
C MET A 295 4.83 -5.92 -12.24
N SER A 296 4.54 -7.23 -12.35
CA SER A 296 4.17 -7.86 -13.62
C SER A 296 2.68 -7.80 -13.93
N TRP A 297 1.84 -7.79 -12.88
CA TRP A 297 0.40 -7.56 -13.02
C TRP A 297 0.04 -6.19 -12.49
N THR A 298 -0.75 -5.44 -13.26
CA THR A 298 -1.19 -4.10 -12.89
C THR A 298 -2.42 -4.18 -11.96
N PHE A 299 -2.69 -3.10 -11.20
CA PHE A 299 -3.91 -3.04 -10.39
C PHE A 299 -5.18 -3.19 -11.26
N ALA A 300 -5.16 -2.69 -12.49
CA ALA A 300 -6.28 -2.80 -13.41
C ALA A 300 -6.57 -4.26 -13.76
N GLN A 301 -5.54 -5.07 -13.99
CA GLN A 301 -5.67 -6.51 -14.20
C GLN A 301 -6.09 -7.25 -12.92
N GLN A 302 -5.57 -6.84 -11.77
CA GLN A 302 -5.93 -7.40 -10.46
C GLN A 302 -7.43 -7.24 -10.16
N LEU A 303 -7.98 -6.02 -10.28
CA LEU A 303 -9.43 -5.79 -10.09
C LEU A 303 -10.28 -6.52 -11.14
N ALA A 304 -9.82 -6.54 -12.39
CA ALA A 304 -10.54 -7.27 -13.45
C ALA A 304 -10.61 -8.76 -13.13
N HIS A 305 -9.51 -9.35 -12.67
CA HIS A 305 -9.48 -10.75 -12.23
C HIS A 305 -10.36 -11.00 -11.00
N LEU A 306 -10.21 -10.18 -9.96
CA LEU A 306 -10.96 -10.28 -8.70
C LEU A 306 -12.47 -10.33 -8.95
N SER A 307 -12.95 -9.48 -9.86
CA SER A 307 -14.38 -9.34 -10.15
C SER A 307 -14.90 -10.26 -11.28
N ALA A 308 -14.03 -11.01 -11.96
CA ALA A 308 -14.38 -11.80 -13.16
C ALA A 308 -15.44 -12.87 -12.88
N ASN A 309 -15.46 -13.45 -11.67
CA ASN A 309 -16.44 -14.46 -11.28
C ASN A 309 -17.80 -13.88 -10.85
N GLY A 310 -17.93 -12.56 -10.78
CA GLY A 310 -19.13 -11.86 -10.28
C GLY A 310 -18.99 -11.30 -8.86
N ALA A 311 -17.85 -11.50 -8.19
CA ALA A 311 -17.53 -10.78 -6.96
C ALA A 311 -17.57 -9.27 -7.19
N THR A 312 -17.99 -8.55 -6.14
CA THR A 312 -18.15 -7.10 -6.20
C THR A 312 -16.89 -6.39 -5.74
N VAL A 313 -16.59 -5.27 -6.39
CA VAL A 313 -15.70 -4.22 -5.89
C VAL A 313 -16.58 -3.13 -5.30
N ARG A 314 -16.27 -2.68 -4.09
CA ARG A 314 -17.06 -1.72 -3.31
C ARG A 314 -16.18 -0.57 -2.80
N PRO A 315 -16.78 0.58 -2.47
CA PRO A 315 -16.08 1.64 -1.73
C PRO A 315 -15.43 1.12 -0.46
N GLY A 316 -14.15 1.43 -0.29
CA GLY A 316 -13.37 1.02 0.89
C GLY A 316 -12.76 -0.37 0.79
N ASP A 317 -12.99 -1.14 -0.29
CA ASP A 317 -12.16 -2.34 -0.52
C ASP A 317 -10.70 -1.88 -0.72
N LEU A 318 -9.77 -2.57 -0.05
CA LEU A 318 -8.34 -2.38 -0.22
C LEU A 318 -7.79 -3.58 -0.99
N ILE A 319 -7.08 -3.32 -2.08
CA ILE A 319 -6.26 -4.37 -2.69
C ILE A 319 -4.78 -4.01 -2.56
N ALA A 320 -3.95 -4.97 -2.18
CA ALA A 320 -2.51 -4.79 -2.11
C ALA A 320 -1.82 -5.56 -3.24
N SER A 321 -0.63 -5.09 -3.61
CA SER A 321 0.08 -5.53 -4.80
C SER A 321 0.65 -6.95 -4.69
N GLY A 322 0.82 -7.45 -3.47
CA GLY A 322 1.84 -8.40 -3.12
C GLY A 322 3.21 -7.72 -3.00
N THR A 323 4.10 -8.35 -2.25
CA THR A 323 5.46 -7.86 -1.99
C THR A 323 6.16 -7.38 -3.26
N VAL A 324 6.67 -6.15 -3.23
CA VAL A 324 7.41 -5.53 -4.33
C VAL A 324 8.87 -5.96 -4.24
N SER A 325 9.38 -6.66 -5.24
CA SER A 325 10.81 -6.99 -5.36
C SER A 325 11.33 -6.72 -6.77
N GLY A 326 12.59 -6.30 -6.85
CA GLY A 326 13.37 -6.13 -8.08
C GLY A 326 14.41 -7.24 -8.31
N PRO A 327 15.17 -7.16 -9.41
CA PRO A 327 16.21 -8.15 -9.75
C PRO A 327 17.42 -8.15 -8.80
N ALA A 328 17.77 -7.01 -8.19
CA ALA A 328 18.95 -6.93 -7.31
C ALA A 328 18.63 -7.33 -5.86
N ARG A 329 19.68 -7.64 -5.08
CA ARG A 329 19.51 -8.04 -3.68
C ARG A 329 18.93 -6.90 -2.85
N ASP A 330 19.44 -5.69 -3.03
CA ASP A 330 19.01 -4.46 -2.36
C ASP A 330 17.69 -3.89 -2.90
N GLU A 331 16.99 -4.64 -3.76
CA GLU A 331 15.66 -4.29 -4.29
C GLU A 331 14.57 -5.27 -3.80
N ARG A 332 14.88 -6.15 -2.85
CA ARG A 332 13.95 -7.16 -2.32
C ARG A 332 13.00 -6.56 -1.28
N GLY A 333 11.70 -6.84 -1.38
CA GLY A 333 10.67 -6.23 -0.53
C GLY A 333 10.38 -6.93 0.80
N SER A 334 11.07 -8.01 1.12
CA SER A 334 10.92 -8.74 2.39
C SER A 334 12.27 -9.13 2.99
N PHE A 335 12.34 -9.30 4.31
CA PHE A 335 13.56 -9.75 4.97
C PHE A 335 13.76 -11.25 4.81
N LEU A 336 12.70 -12.03 4.55
CA LEU A 336 12.80 -13.39 4.02
C LEU A 336 13.70 -13.43 2.78
N GLU A 337 13.49 -12.51 1.83
CA GLU A 337 14.29 -12.44 0.62
C GLU A 337 15.68 -11.83 0.88
N LEU A 338 15.78 -10.69 1.59
CA LEU A 338 17.07 -10.03 1.86
C LEU A 338 18.05 -10.95 2.58
N SER A 339 17.53 -11.75 3.51
CA SER A 339 18.30 -12.73 4.30
C SER A 339 18.36 -14.13 3.67
N TRP A 340 17.74 -14.33 2.51
CA TRP A 340 17.64 -15.61 1.80
C TRP A 340 17.19 -16.77 2.70
N GLY A 341 16.06 -16.58 3.40
CA GLY A 341 15.53 -17.54 4.35
C GLY A 341 16.28 -17.57 5.69
N GLY A 342 17.00 -16.50 6.04
CA GLY A 342 17.85 -16.41 7.23
C GLY A 342 19.26 -16.99 7.06
N LYS A 343 19.63 -17.40 5.85
CA LYS A 343 20.96 -17.97 5.54
C LYS A 343 22.03 -16.89 5.34
N GLU A 344 21.63 -15.70 4.94
CA GLU A 344 22.51 -14.58 4.58
C GLU A 344 22.15 -13.34 5.40
N PRO A 345 22.62 -13.22 6.66
CA PRO A 345 22.32 -12.06 7.48
C PRO A 345 22.66 -10.72 6.79
N VAL A 346 21.93 -9.68 7.19
CA VAL A 346 22.18 -8.29 6.79
C VAL A 346 22.62 -7.49 8.00
N GLU A 347 23.51 -6.53 7.80
CA GLU A 347 23.91 -5.59 8.85
C GLU A 347 22.87 -4.47 8.95
N VAL A 348 22.38 -4.20 10.16
CA VAL A 348 21.40 -3.15 10.45
C VAL A 348 21.82 -2.48 11.75
N ALA A 349 22.10 -1.18 11.71
CA ALA A 349 22.55 -0.40 12.86
C ALA A 349 23.75 -1.03 13.59
N GLY A 350 24.65 -1.69 12.86
CA GLY A 350 25.85 -2.35 13.38
C GLY A 350 25.62 -3.75 13.96
N GLU A 351 24.42 -4.32 13.84
CA GLU A 351 24.10 -5.67 14.28
C GLU A 351 23.66 -6.57 13.11
N GLN A 352 23.93 -7.86 13.22
CA GLN A 352 23.48 -8.83 12.22
C GLN A 352 22.01 -9.18 12.44
N ARG A 353 21.21 -9.08 11.39
CA ARG A 353 19.78 -9.36 11.39
C ARG A 353 19.39 -10.32 10.28
N THR A 354 18.26 -11.00 10.49
CA THR A 354 17.63 -11.86 9.48
C THR A 354 16.13 -11.63 9.41
N PHE A 355 15.48 -11.64 10.56
CA PHE A 355 14.07 -11.36 10.78
C PHE A 355 13.95 -10.30 11.90
N LEU A 356 12.75 -9.75 12.05
CA LEU A 356 12.47 -8.69 13.02
C LEU A 356 12.55 -9.19 14.46
N GLU A 357 13.24 -8.42 15.29
CA GLU A 357 13.32 -8.56 16.74
C GLU A 357 12.35 -7.59 17.44
N ASP A 358 12.11 -7.81 18.73
CA ASP A 358 11.26 -6.90 19.52
C ASP A 358 11.94 -5.55 19.69
N GLY A 359 11.19 -4.47 19.49
CA GLY A 359 11.71 -3.10 19.49
C GLY A 359 12.19 -2.61 18.13
N ASP A 360 12.32 -3.49 17.12
CA ASP A 360 12.67 -3.06 15.77
C ASP A 360 11.56 -2.19 15.16
N THR A 361 11.95 -1.13 14.46
CA THR A 361 11.05 -0.26 13.70
C THR A 361 11.35 -0.37 12.22
N VAL A 362 10.31 -0.56 11.41
CA VAL A 362 10.39 -0.46 9.94
C VAL A 362 9.60 0.74 9.47
N ARG A 363 10.19 1.51 8.55
CA ARG A 363 9.52 2.57 7.79
C ARG A 363 9.64 2.25 6.30
N ILE A 364 8.53 2.39 5.58
CA ILE A 364 8.50 2.32 4.12
C ILE A 364 8.03 3.68 3.61
N THR A 365 8.78 4.25 2.68
CA THR A 365 8.43 5.50 1.97
C THR A 365 8.43 5.23 0.48
N ALA A 366 7.79 6.12 -0.30
CA ALA A 366 7.85 6.02 -1.75
C ALA A 366 7.59 7.34 -2.46
N THR A 367 8.19 7.45 -3.65
CA THR A 367 8.00 8.58 -4.56
C THR A 367 7.79 8.12 -5.99
N ALA A 368 7.18 8.96 -6.80
CA ALA A 368 6.96 8.78 -8.22
C ALA A 368 7.25 10.08 -8.98
N PRO A 369 7.59 10.02 -10.27
CA PRO A 369 7.72 11.22 -11.09
C PRO A 369 6.35 11.87 -11.33
N GLY A 370 6.30 13.21 -11.23
CA GLY A 370 5.15 14.03 -11.59
C GLY A 370 5.42 14.93 -12.80
N GLU A 371 4.43 15.74 -13.16
CA GLU A 371 4.51 16.62 -14.32
C GLU A 371 5.62 17.67 -14.20
N ASN A 372 6.24 18.03 -15.32
CA ASN A 372 7.26 19.08 -15.38
C ASN A 372 8.44 18.86 -14.40
N GLY A 373 8.74 17.60 -14.06
CA GLY A 373 9.83 17.24 -13.13
C GLY A 373 9.46 17.33 -11.66
N SER A 374 8.17 17.51 -11.33
CA SER A 374 7.69 17.48 -9.94
C SER A 374 7.82 16.08 -9.33
N VAL A 375 7.67 15.96 -8.01
CA VAL A 375 7.72 14.68 -7.28
C VAL A 375 6.36 14.39 -6.65
N VAL A 376 5.86 13.17 -6.81
CA VAL A 376 4.61 12.70 -6.18
C VAL A 376 4.97 11.73 -5.07
N GLY A 377 4.56 12.05 -3.84
CA GLY A 377 4.79 11.23 -2.66
C GLY A 377 3.64 10.29 -2.35
N LEU A 378 3.97 9.13 -1.80
CA LEU A 378 3.05 8.35 -0.98
C LEU A 378 3.42 8.57 0.49
N ALA A 379 2.43 8.72 1.36
CA ALA A 379 2.70 8.82 2.79
C ALA A 379 3.32 7.51 3.29
N GLU A 380 4.19 7.67 4.29
CA GLU A 380 4.94 6.59 4.89
C GLU A 380 4.06 5.60 5.65
N VAL A 381 4.46 4.33 5.64
CA VAL A 381 3.94 3.32 6.57
C VAL A 381 5.05 2.92 7.54
N VAL A 382 4.77 3.03 8.83
CA VAL A 382 5.71 2.77 9.92
C VAL A 382 5.08 1.78 10.89
N GLY A 383 5.87 0.84 11.41
CA GLY A 383 5.47 0.01 12.54
C GLY A 383 6.66 -0.39 13.39
N THR A 384 6.44 -0.48 14.70
CA THR A 384 7.42 -0.94 15.68
C THR A 384 6.95 -2.23 16.29
N ILE A 385 7.84 -3.23 16.37
CA ILE A 385 7.51 -4.54 16.89
C ILE A 385 7.42 -4.48 18.41
N ALA A 386 6.23 -4.78 18.94
CA ALA A 386 6.02 -4.98 20.35
C ALA A 386 6.24 -6.45 20.71
N PRO A 387 6.76 -6.75 21.90
CA PRO A 387 6.87 -8.13 22.40
C PRO A 387 5.53 -8.84 22.36
N ALA A 388 5.58 -10.15 22.21
CA ALA A 388 4.39 -10.97 22.28
C ALA A 388 3.79 -10.92 23.70
N ASP A 389 2.46 -10.87 23.81
CA ASP A 389 1.78 -10.86 25.12
C ASP A 389 2.14 -12.10 25.95
N ALA A 390 2.22 -11.98 27.28
CA ALA A 390 2.39 -13.16 28.13
C ALA A 390 1.25 -14.16 27.89
N GLU A 391 1.56 -15.46 27.80
CA GLU A 391 0.52 -16.49 27.65
C GLU A 391 -0.53 -16.34 28.76
N GLY A 392 -1.78 -16.08 28.36
CA GLY A 392 -2.92 -15.84 29.27
C GLY A 392 -3.54 -17.11 29.83
#